data_AF-A0A482T298-F1
#
_entry.id   AF-A0A482T298-F1
#
_cell.length_a   1.000
_cell.length_b   1.000
_cell.length_c   1.000
_cell.angle_alpha   90.00
_cell.angle_beta   90.00
_cell.angle_gamma   90.00
#
_symmetry.space_group_name_H-M   'P 1'
#
loop_
_entity.id
_entity.type
_entity.pdbx_description
1 polymer ?
#
loop_
_entity_poly.entity_id
_entity_poly.type
_entity_poly.pdbx_seq_one_letter_code
_entity_poly.pdbx_strand_id
1 'polypeptide(L)'
;MNGDAIDPENLPQNPQYTPAFVQVREQGPVYVADYETLASGWLRITEWEGHRVKLPPHKVAAIREVRTEAYGDRSDPEGLKVRVADEERREQASADDSAGKAVVADD
;
A
#
# COMPACT_ATOMS: atom_id res chain seq x y z
N MET A 1 -16.72 -5.33 -4.63
CA MET A 1 -15.78 -6.26 -5.29
C MET A 1 -14.62 -6.41 -4.32
N ASN A 2 -14.50 -7.56 -3.66
CA ASN A 2 -13.41 -7.81 -2.71
C ASN A 2 -12.10 -7.81 -3.52
N GLY A 3 -11.24 -6.82 -3.27
CA GLY A 3 -9.84 -6.98 -3.63
C GLY A 3 -9.29 -8.09 -2.72
N ASP A 4 -8.45 -8.97 -3.25
CA ASP A 4 -7.66 -9.84 -2.39
C ASP A 4 -6.81 -8.94 -1.48
N ALA A 5 -6.85 -9.23 -0.17
CA ALA A 5 -6.01 -8.54 0.79
C ALA A 5 -4.54 -8.73 0.39
N ILE A 6 -3.77 -7.65 0.47
CA ILE A 6 -2.36 -7.64 0.14
C ILE A 6 -1.59 -7.99 1.39
N ASP A 7 -0.83 -9.08 1.34
CA ASP A 7 -0.01 -9.52 2.46
C ASP A 7 1.28 -8.66 2.56
N PRO A 8 1.49 -7.91 3.66
CA PRO A 8 2.72 -7.14 3.87
C PRO A 8 3.96 -8.03 4.04
N GLU A 9 3.79 -9.31 4.40
CA GLU A 9 4.88 -10.28 4.51
C GLU A 9 5.23 -10.94 3.17
N ASN A 10 4.32 -10.92 2.19
CA ASN A 10 4.52 -11.51 0.88
C ASN A 10 3.88 -10.65 -0.22
N LEU A 11 4.55 -9.55 -0.53
CA LEU A 11 4.07 -8.57 -1.50
C LEU A 11 4.07 -9.17 -2.92
N PRO A 12 2.99 -8.95 -3.71
CA PRO A 12 2.98 -9.33 -5.10
C PRO A 12 4.11 -8.62 -5.86
N GLN A 13 4.83 -9.40 -6.67
CA GLN A 13 5.93 -8.88 -7.48
C GLN A 13 5.52 -8.52 -8.90
N ASN A 14 4.31 -8.90 -9.32
CA ASN A 14 3.78 -8.58 -10.64
C ASN A 14 2.27 -8.29 -10.59
N PRO A 15 1.85 -7.01 -10.58
CA PRO A 15 2.70 -5.80 -10.58
C PRO A 15 3.50 -5.67 -9.28
N GLN A 16 4.62 -4.95 -9.32
CA GLN A 16 5.41 -4.67 -8.12
C GLN A 16 4.68 -3.64 -7.24
N TYR A 17 4.36 -4.03 -6.01
CA TYR A 17 3.73 -3.14 -5.04
C TYR A 17 4.76 -2.24 -4.37
N THR A 18 4.42 -0.95 -4.22
CA THR A 18 5.26 0.05 -3.54
C THR A 18 4.55 0.59 -2.29
N PRO A 19 4.67 -0.09 -1.14
CA PRO A 19 4.06 0.35 0.11
C PRO A 19 4.48 1.77 0.46
N ALA A 20 3.54 2.60 0.90
CA ALA A 20 3.80 4.01 1.17
C ALA A 20 2.87 4.61 2.22
N PHE A 21 3.33 5.67 2.87
CA PHE A 21 2.48 6.60 3.61
C PHE A 21 2.07 7.74 2.69
N VAL A 22 0.78 7.81 2.39
CA VAL A 22 0.18 8.91 1.65
C VAL A 22 -0.38 9.91 2.66
N GLN A 23 0.21 11.10 2.72
CA GLN A 23 -0.31 12.18 3.53
C GLN A 23 -1.51 12.80 2.82
N VAL A 24 -2.72 12.46 3.27
CA VAL A 24 -3.97 13.03 2.78
C VAL A 24 -4.29 14.28 3.61
N ARG A 25 -4.59 15.39 2.95
CA ARG A 25 -5.03 16.62 3.61
C ARG A 25 -6.31 16.34 4.39
N GLU A 26 -6.44 16.92 5.57
CA GLU A 26 -7.59 16.79 6.49
C GLU A 26 -7.80 15.40 7.13
N GLN A 27 -7.31 14.30 6.53
CA GLN A 27 -7.42 12.95 7.08
C GLN A 27 -6.15 12.47 7.82
N GLY A 28 -4.97 12.97 7.43
CA GLY A 28 -3.69 12.56 7.99
C GLY A 28 -2.93 11.55 7.11
N PRO A 29 -1.85 10.92 7.64
CA PRO A 29 -1.13 9.88 6.93
C PRO A 29 -1.98 8.62 6.83
N VAL A 30 -2.06 8.06 5.62
CA VAL A 30 -2.72 6.79 5.29
C VAL A 30 -1.66 5.81 4.82
N TYR A 31 -1.61 4.64 5.44
CA TYR A 31 -0.70 3.58 5.05
C TYR A 31 -1.33 2.72 3.96
N VAL A 32 -0.68 2.63 2.81
CA VAL A 32 -1.23 1.94 1.63
C VAL A 32 -0.25 0.88 1.14
N ALA A 33 -0.78 -0.18 0.55
CA ALA A 33 -0.01 -1.27 -0.04
C ALA A 33 0.67 -0.83 -1.34
N ASP A 34 0.05 0.08 -2.09
CA ASP A 34 0.60 0.62 -3.32
C ASP A 34 0.04 2.00 -3.67
N TYR A 35 0.77 2.74 -4.50
CA TYR A 35 0.29 3.99 -5.09
C TYR A 35 0.74 4.12 -6.56
N GLU A 36 -0.12 4.71 -7.38
CA GLU A 36 0.11 4.93 -8.80
C GLU A 36 -0.31 6.37 -9.14
N THR A 37 0.63 7.18 -9.63
CA THR A 37 0.30 8.50 -10.17
C THR A 37 -0.23 8.33 -11.60
N LEU A 38 -1.49 8.67 -11.82
CA LEU A 38 -2.14 8.62 -13.13
C LEU A 38 -1.68 9.79 -14.00
N ALA A 39 -1.78 9.62 -15.33
CA ALA A 39 -1.42 10.66 -16.29
C ALA A 39 -2.24 11.97 -16.13
N SER A 40 -3.42 11.91 -15.51
CA SER A 40 -4.25 13.06 -15.16
C SER A 40 -3.78 13.84 -13.92
N GLY A 41 -2.70 13.38 -13.26
CA GLY A 41 -2.23 13.92 -11.98
C GLY A 41 -3.00 13.41 -10.77
N TRP A 42 -3.99 12.52 -10.95
CA TRP A 42 -4.67 11.86 -9.85
C TRP A 42 -3.79 10.77 -9.26
N LEU A 43 -3.88 10.56 -7.96
CA LEU A 43 -3.21 9.48 -7.27
C LEU A 43 -4.19 8.33 -7.08
N ARG A 44 -3.88 7.15 -7.60
CA ARG A 44 -4.60 5.93 -7.25
C ARG A 44 -3.84 5.24 -6.14
N ILE A 45 -4.51 4.95 -5.03
CA ILE A 45 -3.95 4.18 -3.93
C ILE A 45 -4.61 2.80 -3.89
N THR A 46 -3.83 1.81 -3.47
CA THR A 46 -4.34 0.47 -3.14
C THR A 46 -4.13 0.24 -1.64
N GLU A 47 -5.23 0.12 -0.91
CA GLU A 47 -5.24 -0.19 0.52
C GLU A 47 -4.81 -1.65 0.75
N TRP A 48 -4.42 -1.97 1.98
CA TRP A 48 -4.01 -3.32 2.36
C TRP A 48 -5.13 -4.35 2.21
N GLU A 49 -6.39 -3.95 2.39
CA GLU A 49 -7.56 -4.80 2.11
C GLU A 49 -7.83 -5.02 0.60
N GLY A 50 -6.93 -4.55 -0.28
CA GLY A 50 -7.06 -4.68 -1.74
C GLY A 50 -8.02 -3.67 -2.38
N HIS A 51 -8.63 -2.79 -1.58
CA HIS A 51 -9.49 -1.73 -2.08
C HIS A 51 -8.68 -0.62 -2.78
N ARG A 52 -9.23 -0.09 -3.87
CA ARG A 52 -8.55 0.89 -4.72
C ARG A 52 -9.32 2.19 -4.73
N VAL A 53 -8.66 3.26 -4.34
CA VAL A 53 -9.27 4.59 -4.22
C VAL A 53 -8.50 5.59 -5.07
N LYS A 54 -9.21 6.51 -5.69
CA LYS A 54 -8.61 7.62 -6.43
C LYS A 54 -8.68 8.88 -5.60
N LEU A 55 -7.52 9.46 -5.33
CA LEU A 55 -7.35 10.72 -4.65
C LEU A 55 -7.00 11.82 -5.67
N PRO A 56 -7.69 12.96 -5.63
CA PRO A 56 -7.33 14.09 -6.46
C PRO A 56 -6.01 14.72 -5.96
N PRO A 57 -5.21 15.32 -6.86
CA PRO A 57 -3.86 15.83 -6.53
C PRO A 57 -3.86 16.84 -5.39
N HIS A 58 -4.90 17.68 -5.31
CA HIS A 58 -4.99 18.72 -4.27
C HIS A 58 -5.27 18.15 -2.87
N LYS A 59 -5.79 16.92 -2.75
CA LYS A 59 -5.95 16.22 -1.46
C LYS A 59 -4.68 15.51 -1.02
N VAL A 60 -3.70 15.30 -1.91
CA VAL A 60 -2.42 14.68 -1.57
C VAL A 60 -1.43 15.77 -1.16
N ALA A 61 -0.90 15.68 0.06
CA ALA A 61 0.13 16.60 0.55
C ALA A 61 1.54 16.07 0.31
N ALA A 62 1.78 14.78 0.53
CA ALA A 62 3.07 14.12 0.34
C ALA A 62 2.89 12.61 0.21
N ILE A 63 3.87 11.93 -0.37
CA ILE A 63 3.97 10.47 -0.43
C ILE A 63 5.35 10.10 0.15
N ARG A 64 5.39 9.12 1.05
CA ARG A 64 6.62 8.59 1.64
C ARG A 64 6.65 7.09 1.49
N GLU A 65 7.53 6.61 0.62
CA GLU A 65 7.70 5.18 0.38
C GLU A 65 8.26 4.48 1.62
N VAL A 66 7.71 3.29 1.90
CA VAL A 66 8.22 2.38 2.91
C VAL A 66 9.17 1.41 2.23
N ARG A 67 10.34 1.20 2.84
CA ARG A 67 11.33 0.29 2.29
C ARG A 67 10.82 -1.15 2.34
N THR A 68 11.02 -1.85 1.24
CA THR A 68 10.83 -3.29 1.14
C THR A 68 12.18 -4.00 1.12
N GLU A 69 12.21 -5.24 1.59
CA GLU A 69 13.37 -6.12 1.50
C GLU A 69 12.99 -7.40 0.78
N ALA A 70 13.94 -7.96 0.05
CA ALA A 70 13.78 -9.26 -0.56
C ALA A 70 14.30 -10.35 0.38
N TYR A 71 13.55 -11.45 0.48
CA TYR A 71 13.87 -12.59 1.33
C TYR A 71 13.56 -13.91 0.61
N GLY A 72 14.09 -15.02 1.10
CA GLY A 72 13.98 -16.32 0.44
C GLY A 72 15.14 -16.60 -0.51
N ASP A 73 15.26 -17.87 -0.93
CA ASP A 73 16.34 -18.34 -1.78
C ASP A 73 15.95 -18.26 -3.25
N ARG A 74 16.88 -17.84 -4.13
CA ARG A 74 16.63 -17.80 -5.58
C ARG A 74 16.42 -19.18 -6.21
N SER A 75 16.84 -20.23 -5.51
CA SER A 75 16.72 -21.62 -5.94
C SER A 75 15.41 -22.27 -5.50
N ASP A 76 14.61 -21.57 -4.69
CA ASP A 76 13.31 -22.05 -4.23
C ASP A 76 12.27 -21.97 -5.37
N PRO A 77 11.38 -22.96 -5.53
CA PRO A 77 10.32 -22.91 -6.55
C PRO A 77 9.35 -21.74 -6.35
N GLU A 78 9.21 -21.21 -5.13
CA GLU A 78 8.45 -19.99 -4.86
C GLU A 78 9.26 -18.70 -5.15
N GLY A 79 10.57 -18.84 -5.38
CA GLY A 79 11.47 -17.75 -5.74
C GLY A 79 11.79 -16.76 -4.62
N LEU A 80 12.46 -15.68 -5.01
CA LEU A 80 12.73 -14.54 -4.15
C LEU A 80 11.40 -13.87 -3.81
N LYS A 81 11.05 -13.71 -2.53
CA LYS A 81 9.86 -13.00 -2.05
C LYS A 81 10.23 -11.58 -1.61
N VAL A 82 9.26 -10.67 -1.56
CA VAL A 82 9.46 -9.28 -1.14
C VAL A 82 8.49 -8.96 -0.01
N ARG A 83 8.98 -8.30 1.03
CA ARG A 83 8.18 -7.90 2.18
C ARG A 83 8.49 -6.47 2.60
N VAL A 84 7.62 -5.88 3.40
CA VAL A 84 7.93 -4.63 4.09
C VAL A 84 9.12 -4.88 5.05
N ALA A 85 10.17 -4.07 4.95
CA ALA A 85 11.42 -4.28 5.69
C ALA A 85 11.30 -4.00 7.19
N ASP A 86 10.36 -3.14 7.57
CA ASP A 86 10.14 -2.73 8.95
C ASP A 86 9.09 -3.64 9.61
N GLU A 87 9.45 -4.29 10.71
CA GLU A 87 8.57 -5.23 11.43
C GLU A 87 7.36 -4.54 12.05
N GLU A 88 7.54 -3.37 12.66
CA GLU A 88 6.44 -2.60 13.25
C GLU A 88 5.43 -2.19 12.17
N ARG A 89 5.91 -1.98 10.93
CA ARG A 89 5.06 -1.68 9.77
C ARG A 89 4.34 -2.90 9.22
N ARG A 90 4.90 -4.10 9.35
CA ARG A 90 4.20 -5.35 9.01
C ARG A 90 3.01 -5.54 9.95
N GLU A 91 3.25 -5.40 11.26
CA GLU A 91 2.18 -5.50 12.27
C GLU A 91 1.10 -4.44 12.07
N GLN A 92 1.49 -3.20 11.73
CA GLN A 92 0.53 -2.14 11.45
C GLN A 92 -0.33 -2.43 10.21
N ALA A 93 0.26 -2.92 9.11
CA ALA A 93 -0.50 -3.30 7.92
C ALA A 93 -1.50 -4.43 8.20
N SER A 94 -1.09 -5.43 8.98
CA SER A 94 -1.96 -6.53 9.39
C SER A 94 -3.02 -6.11 10.43
N ALA A 95 -2.79 -5.05 11.20
CA ALA A 95 -3.76 -4.53 12.17
C ALA A 95 -4.77 -3.56 11.54
N ASP A 96 -4.39 -2.84 10.49
CA ASP A 96 -5.31 -2.01 9.69
C ASP A 96 -6.41 -2.87 9.01
N ASP A 97 -6.18 -4.18 8.81
CA ASP A 97 -7.19 -5.21 8.47
C ASP A 97 -8.36 -5.28 9.48
N SER A 98 -8.12 -4.89 10.74
CA SER A 98 -9.15 -4.85 11.80
C SER A 98 -9.69 -3.46 12.11
N ALA A 99 -9.11 -2.40 11.54
CA ALA A 99 -9.43 -1.02 11.89
C ALA A 99 -9.52 -0.12 10.66
N GLY A 100 -10.37 -0.49 9.69
CA GLY A 100 -10.63 0.26 8.47
C GLY A 100 -10.89 1.75 8.72
N LYS A 101 -9.85 2.57 8.59
CA LYS A 101 -9.98 4.03 8.53
C LYS A 101 -10.31 4.40 7.08
N ALA A 102 -11.55 4.09 6.69
CA ALA A 102 -12.08 4.35 5.37
C ALA A 102 -11.73 5.77 4.89
N VAL A 103 -10.98 5.86 3.79
CA VAL A 103 -10.79 7.09 3.05
C VAL A 103 -12.15 7.53 2.50
N VAL A 104 -12.78 8.50 3.16
CA VAL A 104 -14.05 9.06 2.70
C VAL A 104 -13.74 9.94 1.48
N ALA A 105 -13.98 9.40 0.30
CA ALA A 105 -14.04 10.18 -0.93
C ALA A 105 -15.38 10.92 -0.93
N ASP A 106 -15.38 12.18 -0.48
CA ASP A 106 -16.48 13.12 -0.74
C ASP A 106 -16.51 13.42 -2.25
N ASP A 107 -17.61 13.04 -2.91
CA ASP A 107 -17.94 13.26 -4.34
C ASP A 107 -18.55 14.65 -4.57
#